data_AF-A0A8T4DT86-F1
#
_entry.id   AF-A0A8T4DT86-F1
#
_cell.length_a   1.000
_cell.length_b   1.000
_cell.length_c   1.000
_cell.angle_alpha   90.00
_cell.angle_beta   90.00
_cell.angle_gamma   90.00
#
_symmetry.space_group_name_H-M   'P 1'
#
loop_
_entity.id
_entity.type
_entity.pdbx_description
1 polymer ?
#
loop_
_entity_poly.entity_id
_entity_poly.type
_entity_poly.pdbx_seq_one_letter_code
_entity_poly.pdbx_strand_id
1 'polypeptide(L)'
;MEVSYKRKLVVIGALFLLLGASATIGVSAKGPWSDNFDSYTNGQLLDGTPDDGGWVGWANSPAAYGTVTNANYRSSPHSVDIKLTSDLVHLYGENSGKWIYTAWQFIPVGQSGGTYGGTYFIMNDVYTTGGSDTHWAVQIQFDNINHVVESEFDSVPTLPLIYDEWVELRVEIDFDTDWFEFYYNDDLLIEKDWTAGVNNGFDGTLQLAAVDLFADGSTTVYYDDMSFLPVGDELICGAGGPYTGEVGEDIEFSGFASGGTPPYTWEWTFGDGETSDEQNPTHAYDEAGVFNVTLTVTDSLMAIATDETTATITSPAPVIQIGDITGGLLKVNAVVKNTGSAAVSNLSWSINLNGGIILLGKETTGSIATIAAGGQETITSKLIIGFGKTTITVTAGTATKDQAATVLLILVKI
;
A
#
# COMPACT_ATOMS: atom_id res chain seq x y z
N MET A 1 -16.90 25.98 6.21
CA MET A 1 -16.86 24.55 5.85
C MET A 1 -15.48 24.11 6.28
N GLU A 2 -15.34 23.81 7.58
CA GLU A 2 -14.07 23.40 8.17
C GLU A 2 -13.79 21.96 7.72
N VAL A 3 -12.68 21.79 7.02
CA VAL A 3 -12.15 20.47 6.69
C VAL A 3 -11.47 19.97 7.96
N SER A 4 -12.21 19.21 8.76
CA SER A 4 -11.65 18.42 9.85
C SER A 4 -10.80 17.32 9.22
N TYR A 5 -9.48 17.51 9.20
CA TYR A 5 -8.53 16.43 8.98
C TYR A 5 -8.51 15.55 10.23
N LYS A 6 -9.50 14.67 10.37
CA LYS A 6 -9.30 13.45 11.14
C LYS A 6 -8.43 12.54 10.28
N ARG A 7 -7.10 12.66 10.39
CA ARG A 7 -6.22 11.63 9.86
C ARG A 7 -6.52 10.36 10.65
N LYS A 8 -6.95 9.31 9.95
CA LYS A 8 -6.86 7.94 10.45
C LYS A 8 -5.38 7.69 10.64
N LEU A 9 -4.89 7.86 11.87
CA LEU A 9 -3.62 7.29 12.27
C LEU A 9 -3.84 5.78 12.16
N VAL A 10 -3.34 5.16 11.09
CA VAL A 10 -3.16 3.71 11.11
C VAL A 10 -1.97 3.52 12.05
N VAL A 11 -2.23 3.49 13.35
CA VAL A 11 -1.30 2.90 14.31
C VAL A 11 -1.31 1.42 13.96
N ILE A 12 -0.37 1.04 13.08
CA ILE A 12 -0.17 -0.34 12.71
C ILE A 12 0.31 -1.01 13.98
N GLY A 13 -0.56 -1.84 14.57
CA GLY A 13 -0.16 -2.81 15.58
C GLY A 13 0.83 -3.76 14.92
N ALA A 14 2.10 -3.39 14.97
CA ALA A 14 3.15 -4.19 14.42
C ALA A 14 3.27 -5.45 15.28
N LEU A 15 2.85 -6.58 14.73
CA LEU A 15 3.20 -7.89 15.23
C LEU A 15 4.70 -8.09 14.96
N PHE A 16 5.56 -7.48 15.78
CA PHE A 16 6.99 -7.69 15.67
C PHE A 16 7.37 -9.04 16.26
N LEU A 17 8.11 -9.83 15.49
CA LEU A 17 8.96 -10.87 16.05
C LEU A 17 9.84 -10.22 17.12
N LEU A 18 9.76 -10.72 18.35
CA LEU A 18 10.75 -10.48 19.40
C LEU A 18 12.14 -10.91 18.87
N LEU A 19 12.86 -10.00 18.24
CA LEU A 19 14.30 -10.05 18.23
C LEU A 19 14.72 -9.43 19.55
N GLY A 20 14.85 -10.28 20.58
CA GLY A 20 15.46 -9.91 21.84
C GLY A 20 16.86 -9.37 21.56
N ALA A 21 16.98 -8.06 21.49
CA ALA A 21 18.25 -7.38 21.40
C ALA A 21 18.85 -7.41 22.82
N SER A 22 19.73 -8.38 23.07
CA SER A 22 20.70 -8.27 24.16
C SER A 22 21.61 -7.09 23.80
N ALA A 23 21.19 -5.88 24.17
CA ALA A 23 22.01 -4.69 24.06
C ALA A 23 23.10 -4.77 25.14
N THR A 24 24.35 -4.74 24.69
CA THR A 24 25.49 -4.55 25.59
C THR A 24 25.43 -3.11 26.13
N ILE A 25 25.73 -2.93 27.42
CA ILE A 25 25.76 -1.62 28.10
C ILE A 25 26.52 -0.60 27.23
N GLY A 26 25.85 0.50 26.85
CA GLY A 26 26.46 1.64 26.15
C GLY A 26 26.39 1.63 24.60
N VAL A 27 25.56 0.79 23.98
CA VAL A 27 25.27 0.90 22.54
C VAL A 27 23.93 1.61 22.34
N SER A 28 23.93 2.75 21.65
CA SER A 28 22.71 3.45 21.27
C SER A 28 21.81 2.55 20.41
N ALA A 29 20.50 2.54 20.70
CA ALA A 29 19.54 1.97 19.78
C ALA A 29 19.61 2.72 18.46
N LYS A 30 20.01 2.02 17.40
CA LYS A 30 19.98 2.48 16.02
C LYS A 30 19.04 1.57 15.25
N GLY A 31 17.98 2.14 14.70
CA GLY A 31 16.86 1.51 14.05
C GLY A 31 15.59 1.58 14.89
N PRO A 32 14.50 0.97 14.40
CA PRO A 32 13.25 0.81 15.14
C PRO A 32 13.51 0.15 16.50
N TRP A 33 12.87 0.67 17.55
CA TRP A 33 12.99 0.15 18.90
C TRP A 33 11.62 0.12 19.58
N SER A 34 11.42 -0.85 20.47
CA SER A 34 10.24 -0.92 21.33
C SER A 34 10.51 -1.73 22.59
N ASP A 35 9.84 -1.40 23.67
CA ASP A 35 9.83 -2.17 24.91
C ASP A 35 8.45 -2.04 25.58
N ASN A 36 7.85 -3.18 25.91
CA ASN A 36 6.58 -3.25 26.63
C ASN A 36 6.75 -3.86 28.03
N PHE A 37 8.00 -4.01 28.49
CA PHE A 37 8.41 -4.49 29.81
C PHE A 37 7.97 -5.92 30.21
N ASP A 38 7.18 -6.60 29.40
CA ASP A 38 6.62 -7.92 29.70
C ASP A 38 7.67 -9.02 29.81
N SER A 39 8.83 -8.85 29.18
CA SER A 39 9.93 -9.83 29.23
C SER A 39 10.72 -9.82 30.53
N TYR A 40 10.61 -8.76 31.35
CA TYR A 40 11.35 -8.63 32.59
C TYR A 40 10.66 -9.32 33.76
N THR A 41 11.36 -9.44 34.89
CA THR A 41 10.79 -9.99 36.12
C THR A 41 10.17 -8.88 36.97
N ASN A 42 8.95 -9.08 37.47
CA ASN A 42 8.36 -8.16 38.45
C ASN A 42 9.29 -7.92 39.66
N GLY A 43 9.58 -6.65 39.94
CA GLY A 43 10.52 -6.18 40.95
C GLY A 43 11.98 -6.04 40.48
N GLN A 44 12.29 -6.33 39.21
CA GLN A 44 13.61 -6.07 38.63
C GLN A 44 13.86 -4.56 38.61
N LEU A 45 15.08 -4.16 38.99
CA LEU A 45 15.54 -2.79 38.83
C LEU A 45 16.17 -2.65 37.45
N LEU A 46 15.79 -1.63 36.71
CA LEU A 46 16.41 -1.24 35.45
C LEU A 46 17.45 -0.16 35.77
N ASP A 47 18.67 -0.59 36.12
CA ASP A 47 19.72 0.27 36.69
C ASP A 47 21.02 0.28 35.85
N GLY A 48 21.02 -0.42 34.70
CA GLY A 48 22.13 -0.49 33.77
C GLY A 48 22.91 -1.80 33.84
N THR A 49 22.33 -2.86 34.44
CA THR A 49 22.85 -4.21 34.34
C THR A 49 22.57 -4.82 32.95
N PRO A 50 23.32 -5.85 32.52
CA PRO A 50 23.20 -6.41 31.17
C PRO A 50 21.81 -6.97 30.81
N ASP A 51 20.96 -7.27 31.80
CA ASP A 51 19.64 -7.88 31.60
C ASP A 51 18.51 -6.83 31.58
N ASP A 52 18.85 -5.53 31.51
CA ASP A 52 17.91 -4.41 31.57
C ASP A 52 17.53 -3.86 30.19
N GLY A 53 17.74 -4.61 29.10
CA GLY A 53 17.31 -4.21 27.75
C GLY A 53 17.87 -2.88 27.23
N GLY A 54 19.01 -2.43 27.79
CA GLY A 54 19.65 -1.17 27.45
C GLY A 54 19.20 0.03 28.29
N TRP A 55 18.26 -0.16 29.22
CA TRP A 55 17.91 0.84 30.22
C TRP A 55 19.04 1.05 31.22
N VAL A 56 19.28 2.29 31.60
CA VAL A 56 20.32 2.70 32.57
C VAL A 56 19.78 3.79 33.49
N GLY A 57 20.32 3.92 34.69
CA GLY A 57 20.09 5.11 35.53
C GLY A 57 20.75 6.37 34.95
N TRP A 58 20.28 7.55 35.36
CA TRP A 58 20.93 8.82 34.98
C TRP A 58 22.43 8.81 35.30
N ALA A 59 23.23 9.33 34.38
CA ALA A 59 24.69 9.31 34.45
C ALA A 59 25.30 7.90 34.64
N ASN A 60 24.56 6.84 34.28
CA ASN A 60 24.90 5.44 34.52
C ASN A 60 25.09 5.12 36.02
N SER A 61 24.32 5.81 36.88
CA SER A 61 24.32 5.62 38.32
C SER A 61 23.31 4.54 38.71
N PRO A 62 23.71 3.45 39.38
CA PRO A 62 22.77 2.42 39.84
C PRO A 62 21.89 2.89 41.02
N ALA A 63 22.10 4.11 41.51
CA ALA A 63 21.21 4.73 42.48
C ALA A 63 19.96 5.36 41.84
N ALA A 64 19.97 5.54 40.50
CA ALA A 64 18.83 5.93 39.69
C ALA A 64 18.37 4.71 38.89
N TYR A 65 17.08 4.42 38.92
CA TYR A 65 16.49 3.25 38.29
C TYR A 65 14.97 3.38 38.15
N GLY A 66 14.42 2.59 37.23
CA GLY A 66 13.01 2.20 37.23
C GLY A 66 12.83 0.82 37.84
N THR A 67 11.64 0.52 38.34
CA THR A 67 11.29 -0.82 38.84
C THR A 67 10.25 -1.44 37.92
N VAL A 68 10.49 -2.65 37.44
CA VAL A 68 9.48 -3.40 36.68
C VAL A 68 8.38 -3.84 37.65
N THR A 69 7.13 -3.69 37.26
CA THR A 69 5.98 -3.90 38.15
C THR A 69 4.80 -4.53 37.44
N ASN A 70 3.96 -5.24 38.19
CA ASN A 70 2.63 -5.68 37.76
C ASN A 70 1.50 -4.93 38.49
N ALA A 71 1.82 -3.85 39.21
CA ALA A 71 0.85 -3.09 40.00
C ALA A 71 -0.12 -2.29 39.12
N ASN A 72 0.41 -1.69 38.04
CA ASN A 72 -0.34 -1.09 36.94
C ASN A 72 0.39 -1.47 35.67
N TYR A 73 -0.34 -1.84 34.63
CA TYR A 73 0.21 -2.13 33.31
C TYR A 73 -0.84 -1.84 32.24
N ARG A 74 -0.40 -1.58 31.02
CA ARG A 74 -1.26 -1.37 29.86
C ARG A 74 -1.33 -2.65 29.05
N SER A 75 -0.18 -3.15 28.60
CA SER A 75 -0.05 -4.52 28.10
C SER A 75 0.35 -5.43 29.27
N SER A 76 -0.02 -6.71 29.18
CA SER A 76 0.11 -7.63 30.32
C SER A 76 1.34 -8.51 30.13
N PRO A 77 2.14 -8.77 31.19
CA PRO A 77 1.83 -8.50 32.60
C PRO A 77 2.53 -7.32 33.28
N HIS A 78 3.41 -6.57 32.60
CA HIS A 78 4.29 -5.63 33.29
C HIS A 78 4.30 -4.22 32.69
N SER A 79 4.68 -3.26 33.52
CA SER A 79 5.14 -1.93 33.12
C SER A 79 6.41 -1.59 33.88
N VAL A 80 6.97 -0.41 33.66
CA VAL A 80 7.97 0.17 34.56
C VAL A 80 7.35 1.27 35.42
N ASP A 81 7.72 1.33 36.70
CA ASP A 81 7.40 2.43 37.60
C ASP A 81 8.66 3.18 38.04
N ILE A 82 8.57 4.50 38.02
CA ILE A 82 9.64 5.41 38.45
C ILE A 82 9.12 6.12 39.68
N LYS A 83 9.86 5.98 40.78
CA LYS A 83 9.49 6.43 42.13
C LYS A 83 10.64 7.11 42.81
N LEU A 84 10.32 7.85 43.87
CA LEU A 84 11.29 8.66 44.61
C LEU A 84 11.94 9.69 43.67
N THR A 85 13.07 10.26 44.05
CA THR A 85 13.88 11.08 43.15
C THR A 85 14.75 10.13 42.34
N SER A 86 14.29 9.76 41.14
CA SER A 86 14.93 8.76 40.30
C SER A 86 14.71 9.05 38.82
N ASP A 87 15.68 8.63 38.01
CA ASP A 87 15.73 8.76 36.57
C ASP A 87 15.88 7.38 35.93
N LEU A 88 15.24 7.19 34.79
CA LEU A 88 15.41 6.00 33.95
C LEU A 88 15.67 6.45 32.51
N VAL A 89 16.81 6.06 31.98
CA VAL A 89 17.34 6.53 30.69
C VAL A 89 17.46 5.39 29.70
N HIS A 90 17.09 5.64 28.45
CA HIS A 90 17.41 4.78 27.31
C HIS A 90 18.16 5.57 26.24
N LEU A 91 19.15 4.94 25.60
CA LEU A 91 20.03 5.59 24.63
C LEU A 91 19.60 5.29 23.20
N TYR A 92 19.60 6.33 22.36
CA TYR A 92 19.27 6.26 20.94
C TYR A 92 20.41 6.86 20.10
N GLY A 93 20.34 6.68 18.79
CA GLY A 93 21.38 7.17 17.88
C GLY A 93 20.87 7.57 16.50
N GLU A 94 19.56 7.83 16.36
CA GLU A 94 18.98 8.28 15.10
C GLU A 94 19.20 9.77 14.89
N ASN A 95 19.51 10.15 13.64
CA ASN A 95 19.97 11.49 13.29
C ASN A 95 19.54 11.97 11.90
N SER A 96 18.57 11.28 11.30
CA SER A 96 18.04 11.60 9.97
C SER A 96 16.66 10.96 9.80
N GLY A 97 15.88 11.47 8.84
CA GLY A 97 14.55 10.95 8.55
C GLY A 97 13.50 11.37 9.57
N LYS A 98 12.30 10.82 9.37
CA LYS A 98 11.12 11.08 10.20
C LYS A 98 10.87 9.90 11.12
N TRP A 99 10.48 10.18 12.35
CA TRP A 99 10.29 9.18 13.39
C TRP A 99 9.12 9.54 14.29
N ILE A 100 8.47 8.52 14.85
CA ILE A 100 7.47 8.67 15.90
C ILE A 100 8.00 7.95 17.14
N TYR A 101 8.10 8.70 18.23
CA TYR A 101 8.26 8.15 19.57
C TYR A 101 6.88 8.06 20.23
N THR A 102 6.55 6.91 20.81
CA THR A 102 5.35 6.75 21.65
C THR A 102 5.72 6.14 22.99
N ALA A 103 5.03 6.57 24.04
CA ALA A 103 5.05 5.93 25.34
C ALA A 103 3.67 6.06 25.96
N TRP A 104 3.15 4.98 26.53
CA TRP A 104 1.96 5.07 27.36
C TRP A 104 2.37 5.40 28.78
N GLN A 105 1.79 6.45 29.34
CA GLN A 105 2.08 6.95 30.67
C GLN A 105 0.84 6.80 31.56
N PHE A 106 1.04 6.43 32.82
CA PHE A 106 0.00 6.44 33.84
C PHE A 106 0.49 7.18 35.08
N ILE A 107 -0.26 8.18 35.52
CA ILE A 107 0.03 8.96 36.73
C ILE A 107 -1.10 8.74 37.75
N PRO A 108 -0.82 8.12 38.91
CA PRO A 108 -1.79 7.98 39.99
C PRO A 108 -2.31 9.33 40.52
N VAL A 109 -3.59 9.41 40.85
CA VAL A 109 -4.16 10.60 41.51
C VAL A 109 -3.62 10.80 42.95
N GLY A 110 -3.63 12.04 43.42
CA GLY A 110 -3.44 12.36 44.84
C GLY A 110 -1.98 12.51 45.29
N GLN A 111 -1.06 12.64 44.34
CA GLN A 111 0.35 12.92 44.60
C GLN A 111 0.54 14.43 44.85
N SER A 112 1.39 14.80 45.82
CA SER A 112 1.51 16.20 46.26
C SER A 112 2.44 17.07 45.40
N GLY A 113 3.09 16.50 44.39
CA GLY A 113 4.26 17.11 43.73
C GLY A 113 5.45 17.17 44.70
N GLY A 114 6.64 16.77 44.27
CA GLY A 114 7.83 16.80 45.13
C GLY A 114 8.54 18.16 45.09
N THR A 115 9.87 18.15 45.11
CA THR A 115 10.71 19.36 45.03
C THR A 115 10.59 20.10 43.69
N TYR A 116 10.34 19.36 42.61
CA TYR A 116 10.23 19.78 41.22
C TYR A 116 8.78 19.75 40.71
N GLY A 117 7.79 19.67 41.61
CA GLY A 117 6.37 19.82 41.28
C GLY A 117 5.70 18.63 40.60
N GLY A 118 6.45 17.67 40.05
CA GLY A 118 5.88 16.61 39.22
C GLY A 118 6.88 15.62 38.66
N THR A 119 6.47 14.90 37.62
CA THR A 119 7.34 14.01 36.84
C THR A 119 7.70 14.65 35.52
N TYR A 120 8.73 14.14 34.84
CA TYR A 120 9.23 14.71 33.60
C TYR A 120 9.48 13.64 32.53
N PHE A 121 9.20 14.02 31.30
CA PHE A 121 9.61 13.31 30.10
C PHE A 121 10.59 14.19 29.32
N ILE A 122 11.80 13.70 29.12
CA ILE A 122 12.90 14.47 28.53
C ILE A 122 13.45 13.71 27.33
N MET A 123 13.64 14.40 26.21
CA MET A 123 14.39 13.88 25.06
C MET A 123 15.65 14.73 24.88
N ASN A 124 16.79 14.06 24.97
CA ASN A 124 18.11 14.64 24.83
C ASN A 124 18.58 14.46 23.39
N ASP A 125 19.03 15.52 22.78
CA ASP A 125 19.74 15.48 21.51
C ASP A 125 21.26 15.40 21.68
N VAL A 126 21.78 15.84 22.82
CA VAL A 126 23.15 15.53 23.27
C VAL A 126 23.05 14.83 24.62
N TYR A 127 23.65 13.64 24.73
CA TYR A 127 23.79 12.95 25.99
C TYR A 127 25.14 12.24 26.07
N THR A 128 25.92 12.52 27.10
CA THR A 128 27.18 11.84 27.39
C THR A 128 27.00 10.87 28.55
N THR A 129 27.62 9.69 28.46
CA THR A 129 27.64 8.70 29.54
C THR A 129 28.38 9.28 30.74
N GLY A 130 27.61 9.87 31.67
CA GLY A 130 28.10 10.69 32.78
C GLY A 130 27.17 11.87 33.14
N GLY A 131 26.18 12.18 32.29
CA GLY A 131 25.15 13.19 32.56
C GLY A 131 25.69 14.63 32.70
N SER A 132 26.93 14.86 32.28
CA SER A 132 27.64 16.13 32.48
C SER A 132 27.52 17.11 31.32
N ASP A 133 27.43 16.58 30.08
CA ASP A 133 27.13 17.35 28.88
C ASP A 133 25.82 16.81 28.31
N THR A 134 24.74 17.56 28.50
CA THR A 134 23.41 17.26 27.99
C THR A 134 22.78 18.49 27.37
N HIS A 135 22.09 18.30 26.26
CA HIS A 135 21.19 19.29 25.68
C HIS A 135 19.81 18.65 25.53
N TRP A 136 18.77 19.40 25.86
CA TRP A 136 17.39 18.92 25.92
C TRP A 136 16.64 19.50 24.74
N ALA A 137 16.31 18.65 23.78
CA ALA A 137 15.43 19.02 22.67
C ALA A 137 14.00 19.19 23.18
N VAL A 138 13.54 18.26 24.01
CA VAL A 138 12.20 18.21 24.58
C VAL A 138 12.28 18.03 26.09
N GLN A 139 11.50 18.81 26.84
CA GLN A 139 11.26 18.59 28.25
C GLN A 139 9.81 18.94 28.57
N ILE A 140 9.05 17.93 29.00
CA ILE A 140 7.65 18.09 29.36
C ILE A 140 7.49 17.75 30.83
N GLN A 141 6.93 18.68 31.59
CA GLN A 141 6.58 18.51 32.99
C GLN A 141 5.12 18.07 33.11
N PHE A 142 4.89 17.08 33.98
CA PHE A 142 3.56 16.66 34.42
C PHE A 142 3.36 17.20 35.84
N ASP A 143 2.90 18.44 35.93
CA ASP A 143 2.82 19.19 37.18
C ASP A 143 1.63 18.71 38.03
N ASN A 144 1.97 18.05 39.14
CA ASN A 144 0.99 17.52 40.10
C ASN A 144 0.47 18.58 41.09
N ILE A 145 1.13 19.73 41.19
CA ILE A 145 0.72 20.87 42.02
C ILE A 145 -0.34 21.70 41.28
N ASN A 146 -0.07 22.04 40.01
CA ASN A 146 -0.95 22.86 39.20
C ASN A 146 -1.95 22.04 38.35
N HIS A 147 -1.79 20.72 38.30
CA HIS A 147 -2.62 19.77 37.54
C HIS A 147 -2.60 20.03 36.03
N VAL A 148 -1.42 20.29 35.50
CA VAL A 148 -1.22 20.60 34.07
C VAL A 148 -0.05 19.82 33.48
N VAL A 149 -0.05 19.71 32.16
CA VAL A 149 1.10 19.28 31.35
C VAL A 149 1.65 20.52 30.65
N GLU A 150 2.95 20.77 30.81
CA GLU A 150 3.59 21.98 30.32
C GLU A 150 5.03 21.77 29.83
N SER A 151 5.50 22.69 28.98
CA SER A 151 6.93 22.86 28.69
C SER A 151 7.42 24.11 29.42
N GLU A 152 8.12 23.95 30.55
CA GLU A 152 8.46 25.03 31.49
C GLU A 152 9.25 26.20 30.87
N PHE A 153 9.99 25.93 29.80
CA PHE A 153 10.89 26.89 29.16
C PHE A 153 10.28 27.50 27.89
N ASP A 154 9.14 26.99 27.43
CA ASP A 154 8.48 27.43 26.22
C ASP A 154 7.20 28.23 26.51
N SER A 155 6.96 29.26 25.71
CA SER A 155 5.76 30.10 25.83
C SER A 155 4.56 29.48 25.11
N VAL A 156 4.17 28.26 25.51
CA VAL A 156 3.05 27.50 24.94
C VAL A 156 1.91 27.33 25.96
N PRO A 157 0.65 27.12 25.52
CA PRO A 157 -0.45 26.76 26.43
C PRO A 157 -0.16 25.46 27.17
N THR A 158 -0.79 25.30 28.33
CA THR A 158 -0.76 24.04 29.07
C THR A 158 -1.96 23.16 28.69
N LEU A 159 -1.81 21.85 28.90
CA LEU A 159 -2.90 20.88 28.80
C LEU A 159 -3.31 20.38 30.19
N PRO A 160 -4.55 19.90 30.39
CA PRO A 160 -4.96 19.34 31.67
C PRO A 160 -4.26 18.01 31.94
N LEU A 161 -3.71 17.84 33.14
CA LEU A 161 -3.11 16.57 33.55
C LEU A 161 -4.20 15.51 33.82
N ILE A 162 -4.06 14.33 33.21
CA ILE A 162 -4.98 13.21 33.36
C ILE A 162 -4.41 12.22 34.38
N TYR A 163 -5.27 11.77 35.29
CA TYR A 163 -4.92 10.86 36.37
C TYR A 163 -5.65 9.53 36.26
N ASP A 164 -5.04 8.48 36.81
CA ASP A 164 -5.61 7.13 36.91
C ASP A 164 -6.05 6.51 35.57
N GLU A 165 -5.49 6.99 34.47
CA GLU A 165 -5.71 6.50 33.11
C GLU A 165 -4.38 6.41 32.36
N TRP A 166 -4.28 5.46 31.42
CA TRP A 166 -3.15 5.36 30.51
C TRP A 166 -3.32 6.39 29.38
N VAL A 167 -2.33 7.26 29.23
CA VAL A 167 -2.30 8.35 28.25
C VAL A 167 -1.13 8.15 27.31
N GLU A 168 -1.36 8.33 26.01
CA GLU A 168 -0.27 8.33 25.03
C GLU A 168 0.50 9.66 25.09
N LEU A 169 1.81 9.56 25.25
CA LEU A 169 2.77 10.58 24.86
C LEU A 169 3.23 10.25 23.46
N ARG A 170 3.10 11.19 22.51
CA ARG A 170 3.57 11.00 21.14
C ARG A 170 4.46 12.16 20.72
N VAL A 171 5.65 11.83 20.21
CA VAL A 171 6.57 12.82 19.64
C VAL A 171 6.80 12.47 18.18
N GLU A 172 6.40 13.36 17.28
CA GLU A 172 6.68 13.24 15.86
C GLU A 172 7.92 14.08 15.56
N ILE A 173 8.98 13.46 15.06
CA ILE A 173 10.31 14.08 14.88
C ILE A 173 10.66 14.00 13.39
N ASP A 174 11.09 15.12 12.82
CA ASP A 174 11.62 15.20 11.46
C ASP A 174 13.03 15.80 11.51
N PHE A 175 14.04 14.92 11.56
CA PHE A 175 15.43 15.35 11.61
C PHE A 175 15.90 15.99 10.30
N ASP A 176 15.24 15.71 9.18
CA ASP A 176 15.62 16.25 7.87
C ASP A 176 15.23 17.72 7.74
N THR A 177 14.18 18.14 8.46
CA THR A 177 13.68 19.52 8.49
C THR A 177 13.94 20.25 9.80
N ASP A 178 14.62 19.62 10.75
CA ASP A 178 14.87 20.14 12.09
C ASP A 178 13.58 20.50 12.84
N TRP A 179 12.64 19.57 12.93
CA TRP A 179 11.30 19.85 13.49
C TRP A 179 10.83 18.74 14.43
N PHE A 180 10.02 19.11 15.43
CA PHE A 180 9.23 18.14 16.18
C PHE A 180 7.88 18.69 16.65
N GLU A 181 6.99 17.76 16.97
CA GLU A 181 5.68 18.00 17.58
C GLU A 181 5.52 17.04 18.77
N PHE A 182 5.07 17.54 19.92
CA PHE A 182 4.73 16.74 21.09
C PHE A 182 3.23 16.79 21.35
N TYR A 183 2.63 15.62 21.46
CA TYR A 183 1.22 15.40 21.73
C TYR A 183 1.03 14.70 23.08
N TYR A 184 0.04 15.16 23.84
CA TYR A 184 -0.43 14.51 25.06
C TYR A 184 -1.89 14.10 24.85
N ASN A 185 -2.17 12.80 24.84
CA ASN A 185 -3.51 12.26 24.59
C ASN A 185 -4.15 12.78 23.29
N ASP A 186 -3.40 12.76 22.19
CA ASP A 186 -3.76 13.33 20.88
C ASP A 186 -3.86 14.87 20.80
N ASP A 187 -3.81 15.60 21.91
CA ASP A 187 -3.79 17.06 21.91
C ASP A 187 -2.34 17.56 21.73
N LEU A 188 -2.12 18.41 20.72
CA LEU A 188 -0.82 19.05 20.47
C LEU A 188 -0.49 20.03 21.61
N LEU A 189 0.65 19.83 22.27
CA LEU A 189 1.14 20.70 23.34
C LEU A 189 2.16 21.72 22.82
N ILE A 190 3.16 21.24 22.06
CA ILE A 190 4.26 22.06 21.55
C ILE A 190 4.75 21.54 20.21
N GLU A 191 5.11 22.47 19.33
CA GLU A 191 5.81 22.23 18.07
C GLU A 191 6.89 23.31 17.91
N LYS A 192 8.10 22.93 17.49
CA LYS A 192 9.21 23.85 17.19
C LYS A 192 10.38 23.10 16.56
N ASP A 193 11.44 23.85 16.27
CA ASP A 193 12.67 23.27 15.77
C ASP A 193 13.33 22.35 16.82
N TRP A 194 13.82 21.18 16.40
CA TRP A 194 14.43 20.20 17.30
C TRP A 194 15.68 20.75 17.98
N THR A 195 16.59 21.35 17.20
CA THR A 195 17.85 21.90 17.70
C THR A 195 17.69 23.19 18.50
N ALA A 196 16.51 23.82 18.49
CA ALA A 196 16.24 25.00 19.31
C ALA A 196 16.35 24.67 20.81
N GLY A 197 16.11 23.42 21.20
CA GLY A 197 16.15 22.97 22.58
C GLY A 197 15.13 23.66 23.47
N VAL A 198 15.12 23.32 24.76
CA VAL A 198 14.17 23.90 25.74
C VAL A 198 14.25 25.43 25.84
N ASN A 199 15.41 26.04 25.58
CA ASN A 199 15.61 27.49 25.74
C ASN A 199 15.58 28.30 24.43
N ASN A 200 15.23 27.69 23.30
CA ASN A 200 15.29 28.32 21.97
C ASN A 200 16.70 28.91 21.65
N GLY A 201 17.74 28.19 22.06
CA GLY A 201 19.14 28.57 21.94
C GLY A 201 19.79 28.21 20.60
N PHE A 202 19.22 27.23 19.88
CA PHE A 202 19.77 26.67 18.64
C PHE A 202 21.19 26.09 18.78
N ASP A 203 21.51 25.56 19.95
CA ASP A 203 22.79 24.94 20.30
C ASP A 203 22.73 23.41 20.35
N GLY A 204 21.60 22.83 19.93
CA GLY A 204 21.37 21.40 19.84
C GLY A 204 21.97 20.69 18.63
N THR A 205 21.70 19.38 18.51
CA THR A 205 22.12 18.53 17.38
C THR A 205 20.95 17.77 16.77
N LEU A 206 20.99 17.53 15.46
CA LEU A 206 19.98 16.72 14.75
C LEU A 206 20.14 15.22 15.06
N GLN A 207 19.88 14.83 16.29
CA GLN A 207 19.84 13.44 16.72
C GLN A 207 18.97 13.27 17.96
N LEU A 208 18.42 12.08 18.17
CA LEU A 208 17.95 11.63 19.48
C LEU A 208 19.07 10.83 20.14
N ALA A 209 19.65 11.36 21.21
CA ALA A 209 20.73 10.72 21.96
C ALA A 209 20.21 9.89 23.14
N ALA A 210 19.19 10.38 23.85
CA ALA A 210 18.60 9.66 24.97
C ALA A 210 17.18 10.11 25.26
N VAL A 211 16.35 9.21 25.79
CA VAL A 211 15.12 9.57 26.50
C VAL A 211 15.35 9.35 27.98
N ASP A 212 14.93 10.33 28.77
CA ASP A 212 15.04 10.33 30.22
C ASP A 212 13.65 10.51 30.85
N LEU A 213 13.31 9.56 31.71
CA LEU A 213 12.05 9.50 32.43
C LEU A 213 12.34 9.77 33.89
N PHE A 214 11.85 10.89 34.41
CA PHE A 214 12.17 11.33 35.77
C PHE A 214 10.93 11.41 36.65
N ALA A 215 11.06 10.90 37.86
CA ALA A 215 10.10 11.12 38.93
C ALA A 215 10.76 11.88 40.09
N ASP A 216 9.97 12.75 40.72
CA ASP A 216 10.42 13.57 41.83
C ASP A 216 9.82 13.09 43.15
N GLY A 217 10.66 12.47 43.98
CA GLY A 217 10.52 12.24 45.41
C GLY A 217 9.18 11.71 45.90
N SER A 218 8.19 12.61 45.95
CA SER A 218 6.81 12.32 46.38
C SER A 218 5.90 11.84 45.26
N THR A 219 6.42 11.72 44.04
CA THR A 219 5.68 11.34 42.85
C THR A 219 6.03 9.93 42.35
N THR A 220 5.12 9.38 41.55
CA THR A 220 5.22 8.08 40.90
C THR A 220 4.61 8.21 39.52
N VAL A 221 5.28 7.67 38.52
CA VAL A 221 4.78 7.55 37.14
C VAL A 221 5.08 6.15 36.63
N TYR A 222 4.16 5.62 35.82
CA TYR A 222 4.32 4.34 35.16
C TYR A 222 4.43 4.57 33.65
N TYR A 223 5.27 3.78 32.99
CA TYR A 223 5.40 3.76 31.54
C TYR A 223 5.25 2.33 31.01
N ASP A 224 4.65 2.22 29.83
CA ASP A 224 4.44 0.95 29.14
C ASP A 224 4.34 1.17 27.62
N ASP A 225 4.41 0.07 26.85
CA ASP A 225 4.19 0.04 25.40
C ASP A 225 4.96 1.16 24.66
N MET A 226 6.26 1.25 24.92
CA MET A 226 7.12 2.30 24.38
C MET A 226 7.66 1.90 23.01
N SER A 227 7.74 2.85 22.07
CA SER A 227 8.34 2.61 20.77
C SER A 227 8.96 3.85 20.14
N PHE A 228 9.97 3.63 19.30
CA PHE A 228 10.58 4.64 18.46
C PHE A 228 10.72 4.06 17.05
N LEU A 229 9.84 4.48 16.15
CA LEU A 229 9.65 3.86 14.85
C LEU A 229 9.84 4.89 13.73
N PRO A 230 10.47 4.52 12.61
CA PRO A 230 10.60 5.42 11.47
C PRO A 230 9.24 5.63 10.81
N VAL A 231 9.03 6.82 10.27
CA VAL A 231 7.91 7.14 9.39
C VAL A 231 8.44 7.07 7.96
N GLY A 232 7.97 6.08 7.20
CA GLY A 232 8.25 6.01 5.78
C GLY A 232 7.64 7.19 5.04
N ASP A 233 8.21 7.54 3.88
CA ASP A 233 7.55 8.42 2.93
C ASP A 233 6.16 7.87 2.58
N GLU A 234 5.25 8.72 2.11
CA GLU A 234 3.94 8.26 1.63
C GLU A 234 4.12 7.17 0.56
N LEU A 235 3.65 5.96 0.83
CA LEU A 235 3.64 4.88 -0.16
C LEU A 235 2.60 5.22 -1.22
N ILE A 236 3.05 5.30 -2.46
CA ILE A 236 2.22 5.52 -3.64
C ILE A 236 2.41 4.31 -4.55
N CYS A 237 1.31 3.78 -5.08
CA CYS A 237 1.35 2.75 -6.11
C CYS A 237 0.57 3.18 -7.35
N GLY A 238 0.80 2.50 -8.47
CA GLY A 238 -0.06 2.62 -9.63
C GLY A 238 -0.24 1.30 -10.36
N ALA A 239 -1.51 1.03 -10.69
CA ALA A 239 -1.99 -0.18 -11.36
C ALA A 239 -1.83 -0.12 -12.89
N GLY A 240 -1.40 1.03 -13.43
CA GLY A 240 -1.23 1.23 -14.88
C GLY A 240 -2.55 1.24 -15.66
N GLY A 241 -2.48 0.89 -16.94
CA GLY A 241 -3.65 0.82 -17.82
C GLY A 241 -4.19 2.19 -18.29
N PRO A 242 -5.47 2.26 -18.73
CA PRO A 242 -6.41 1.14 -18.85
C PRO A 242 -5.93 0.06 -19.83
N TYR A 243 -6.37 -1.17 -19.62
CA TYR A 243 -6.00 -2.34 -20.40
C TYR A 243 -7.13 -2.75 -21.36
N THR A 244 -6.76 -3.38 -22.48
CA THR A 244 -7.70 -3.91 -23.48
C THR A 244 -7.21 -5.24 -24.03
N GLY A 245 -8.12 -6.18 -24.29
CA GLY A 245 -7.80 -7.46 -24.93
C GLY A 245 -9.04 -8.20 -25.43
N GLU A 246 -8.85 -9.36 -26.07
CA GLU A 246 -9.94 -10.30 -26.36
C GLU A 246 -10.05 -11.41 -25.32
N VAL A 247 -11.20 -12.08 -25.27
CA VAL A 247 -11.41 -13.25 -24.40
C VAL A 247 -10.34 -14.31 -24.67
N GLY A 248 -9.67 -14.76 -23.60
CA GLY A 248 -8.61 -15.77 -23.63
C GLY A 248 -7.24 -15.27 -24.08
N GLU A 249 -7.04 -13.98 -24.31
CA GLU A 249 -5.71 -13.40 -24.56
C GLU A 249 -5.03 -13.01 -23.25
N ASP A 250 -3.72 -13.31 -23.13
CA ASP A 250 -2.89 -12.86 -22.01
C ASP A 250 -2.67 -11.35 -22.10
N ILE A 251 -3.02 -10.64 -21.03
CA ILE A 251 -2.76 -9.20 -20.84
C ILE A 251 -1.62 -9.05 -19.83
N GLU A 252 -0.60 -8.28 -20.18
CA GLU A 252 0.51 -7.94 -19.29
C GLU A 252 0.17 -6.69 -18.46
N PHE A 253 0.12 -6.86 -17.14
CA PHE A 253 -0.14 -5.79 -16.18
C PHE A 253 1.18 -5.20 -15.67
N SER A 254 1.16 -3.91 -15.34
CA SER A 254 2.36 -3.17 -14.97
C SER A 254 2.14 -2.40 -13.68
N GLY A 255 2.72 -2.90 -12.59
CA GLY A 255 2.65 -2.29 -11.26
C GLY A 255 3.87 -1.45 -10.95
N PHE A 256 3.68 -0.28 -10.35
CA PHE A 256 4.77 0.48 -9.73
C PHE A 256 4.46 0.89 -8.30
N ALA A 257 5.52 1.14 -7.54
CA ALA A 257 5.48 1.67 -6.18
C ALA A 257 6.62 2.68 -5.98
N SER A 258 6.37 3.71 -5.19
CA SER A 258 7.32 4.77 -4.81
C SER A 258 6.99 5.33 -3.44
N GLY A 259 7.96 5.98 -2.77
CA GLY A 259 7.82 6.33 -1.36
C GLY A 259 7.82 5.08 -0.48
N GLY A 260 7.27 5.13 0.73
CA GLY A 260 7.29 4.00 1.67
C GLY A 260 8.70 3.48 1.97
N THR A 261 8.75 2.26 2.54
CA THR A 261 10.00 1.59 2.93
C THR A 261 10.09 0.19 2.31
N PRO A 262 10.94 -0.01 1.29
CA PRO A 262 11.16 -1.33 0.68
C PRO A 262 11.63 -2.41 1.68
N PRO A 263 11.42 -3.71 1.42
CA PRO A 263 10.78 -4.29 0.22
C PRO A 263 9.26 -4.10 0.18
N TYR A 264 8.70 -4.17 -1.03
CA TYR A 264 7.25 -4.14 -1.26
C TYR A 264 6.69 -5.53 -1.52
N THR A 265 5.43 -5.72 -1.15
CA THR A 265 4.57 -6.85 -1.52
C THR A 265 3.44 -6.34 -2.40
N TRP A 266 3.02 -7.16 -3.36
CA TRP A 266 2.04 -6.79 -4.38
C TRP A 266 0.83 -7.72 -4.26
N GLU A 267 -0.36 -7.18 -4.46
CA GLU A 267 -1.60 -7.94 -4.54
C GLU A 267 -2.46 -7.33 -5.63
N TRP A 268 -2.72 -8.11 -6.67
CA TRP A 268 -3.64 -7.76 -7.73
C TRP A 268 -4.96 -8.48 -7.53
N THR A 269 -6.07 -7.77 -7.75
CA THR A 269 -7.38 -8.39 -8.01
C THR A 269 -7.86 -7.94 -9.38
N PHE A 270 -8.18 -8.90 -10.26
CA PHE A 270 -8.50 -8.59 -11.66
C PHE A 270 -9.99 -8.27 -11.90
N GLY A 271 -10.84 -8.40 -10.88
CA GLY A 271 -12.27 -8.09 -10.95
C GLY A 271 -13.16 -9.22 -11.47
N ASP A 272 -12.59 -10.36 -11.83
CA ASP A 272 -13.27 -11.61 -12.22
C ASP A 272 -13.20 -12.71 -11.13
N GLY A 273 -12.48 -12.44 -10.03
CA GLY A 273 -12.30 -13.35 -8.90
C GLY A 273 -10.89 -13.93 -8.79
N GLU A 274 -10.04 -13.76 -9.81
CA GLU A 274 -8.64 -14.18 -9.79
C GLU A 274 -7.71 -13.09 -9.23
N THR A 275 -6.53 -13.50 -8.76
CA THR A 275 -5.55 -12.64 -8.07
C THR A 275 -4.11 -12.98 -8.43
N SER A 276 -3.16 -12.06 -8.17
CA SER A 276 -1.72 -12.33 -8.29
C SER A 276 -0.88 -11.58 -7.24
N ASP A 277 0.27 -12.14 -6.86
CA ASP A 277 1.26 -11.54 -5.95
C ASP A 277 2.53 -11.02 -6.66
N GLU A 278 2.57 -11.13 -8.00
CA GLU A 278 3.67 -10.61 -8.81
C GLU A 278 3.54 -9.10 -9.04
N GLN A 279 4.66 -8.38 -9.17
CA GLN A 279 4.64 -6.96 -9.51
C GLN A 279 4.01 -6.69 -10.88
N ASN A 280 4.37 -7.49 -11.89
CA ASN A 280 3.93 -7.35 -13.28
C ASN A 280 3.37 -8.69 -13.79
N PRO A 281 2.15 -9.08 -13.36
CA PRO A 281 1.57 -10.36 -13.74
C PRO A 281 1.02 -10.35 -15.17
N THR A 282 0.83 -11.55 -15.73
CA THR A 282 -0.01 -11.77 -16.90
C THR A 282 -1.34 -12.39 -16.49
N HIS A 283 -2.47 -11.92 -17.04
CA HIS A 283 -3.80 -12.48 -16.79
C HIS A 283 -4.67 -12.49 -18.04
N ALA A 284 -5.51 -13.51 -18.19
CA ALA A 284 -6.45 -13.67 -19.30
C ALA A 284 -7.87 -13.85 -18.78
N TYR A 285 -8.84 -13.22 -19.44
CA TYR A 285 -10.24 -13.24 -19.03
C TYR A 285 -11.05 -14.22 -19.87
N ASP A 286 -11.88 -15.04 -19.22
CA ASP A 286 -12.76 -16.03 -19.86
C ASP A 286 -14.05 -15.42 -20.43
N GLU A 287 -14.43 -14.22 -19.98
CA GLU A 287 -15.65 -13.53 -20.39
C GLU A 287 -15.36 -12.12 -20.92
N ALA A 288 -16.16 -11.68 -21.89
CA ALA A 288 -16.11 -10.31 -22.38
C ALA A 288 -16.82 -9.38 -21.39
N GLY A 289 -16.24 -8.20 -21.14
CA GLY A 289 -16.74 -7.28 -20.13
C GLY A 289 -15.79 -6.12 -19.85
N VAL A 290 -16.15 -5.30 -18.87
CA VAL A 290 -15.25 -4.31 -18.29
C VAL A 290 -15.02 -4.74 -16.84
N PHE A 291 -13.77 -5.02 -16.50
CA PHE A 291 -13.36 -5.49 -15.18
C PHE A 291 -12.63 -4.38 -14.43
N ASN A 292 -12.93 -4.23 -13.14
CA ASN A 292 -12.22 -3.33 -12.23
C ASN A 292 -10.98 -4.04 -11.71
N VAL A 293 -9.81 -3.51 -12.04
CA VAL A 293 -8.53 -4.08 -11.64
C VAL A 293 -7.95 -3.23 -10.53
N THR A 294 -7.61 -3.86 -9.42
CA THR A 294 -7.05 -3.19 -8.24
C THR A 294 -5.66 -3.73 -7.98
N LEU A 295 -4.70 -2.83 -7.81
CA LEU A 295 -3.39 -3.15 -7.26
C LEU A 295 -3.32 -2.61 -5.83
N THR A 296 -2.97 -3.48 -4.89
CA THR A 296 -2.61 -3.13 -3.52
C THR A 296 -1.12 -3.40 -3.32
N VAL A 297 -0.40 -2.42 -2.78
CA VAL A 297 1.02 -2.55 -2.43
C VAL A 297 1.18 -2.33 -0.94
N THR A 298 1.92 -3.22 -0.28
CA THR A 298 2.29 -3.07 1.14
C THR A 298 3.81 -3.02 1.28
N ASP A 299 4.32 -2.05 2.03
CA ASP A 299 5.76 -1.91 2.31
C ASP A 299 6.20 -2.65 3.58
N SER A 300 7.50 -2.58 3.91
CA SER A 300 8.06 -3.29 5.07
C SER A 300 7.68 -2.68 6.43
N LEU A 301 7.17 -1.45 6.45
CA LEU A 301 6.57 -0.81 7.62
C LEU A 301 5.05 -1.00 7.66
N MET A 302 4.53 -1.89 6.79
CA MET A 302 3.12 -2.23 6.66
C MET A 302 2.22 -1.06 6.21
N ALA A 303 2.80 -0.01 5.63
CA ALA A 303 2.03 1.02 4.94
C ALA A 303 1.40 0.41 3.68
N ILE A 304 0.13 0.75 3.42
CA ILE A 304 -0.65 0.20 2.31
C ILE A 304 -1.06 1.31 1.36
N ALA A 305 -0.79 1.11 0.07
CA ALA A 305 -1.28 1.92 -1.03
C ALA A 305 -2.18 1.07 -1.94
N THR A 306 -3.16 1.70 -2.58
CA THR A 306 -4.04 1.03 -3.54
C THR A 306 -4.33 1.95 -4.72
N ASP A 307 -4.31 1.38 -5.92
CA ASP A 307 -4.71 2.05 -7.16
C ASP A 307 -5.65 1.16 -7.97
N GLU A 308 -6.55 1.79 -8.72
CA GLU A 308 -7.57 1.11 -9.53
C GLU A 308 -7.49 1.52 -10.99
N THR A 309 -7.72 0.55 -11.87
CA THR A 309 -7.79 0.74 -13.32
C THR A 309 -8.83 -0.20 -13.93
N THR A 310 -8.93 -0.23 -15.24
CA THR A 310 -9.91 -1.09 -15.93
C THR A 310 -9.26 -1.97 -16.98
N ALA A 311 -9.79 -3.18 -17.15
CA ALA A 311 -9.52 -4.04 -18.30
C ALA A 311 -10.82 -4.19 -19.12
N THR A 312 -10.79 -3.77 -20.39
CA THR A 312 -11.91 -3.92 -21.32
C THR A 312 -11.66 -5.11 -22.24
N ILE A 313 -12.47 -6.15 -22.08
CA ILE A 313 -12.35 -7.43 -22.79
C ILE A 313 -13.47 -7.56 -23.81
N THR A 314 -13.11 -7.74 -25.08
CA THR A 314 -14.07 -7.95 -26.16
C THR A 314 -14.15 -9.40 -26.58
N SER A 315 -15.33 -9.84 -27.04
CA SER A 315 -15.43 -11.15 -27.70
C SER A 315 -14.70 -11.10 -29.04
N PRO A 316 -14.01 -12.19 -29.43
CA PRO A 316 -13.39 -12.27 -30.75
C PRO A 316 -14.42 -12.11 -31.88
N ALA A 317 -14.00 -11.55 -33.01
CA ALA A 317 -14.87 -11.37 -34.17
C ALA A 317 -14.65 -12.45 -35.26
N PRO A 318 -15.70 -12.93 -35.96
CA PRO A 318 -15.51 -13.77 -37.14
C PRO A 318 -14.94 -12.94 -38.30
N VAL A 319 -14.05 -13.54 -39.09
CA VAL A 319 -13.47 -12.89 -40.28
C VAL A 319 -13.81 -13.72 -41.51
N ILE A 320 -14.72 -13.23 -42.33
CA ILE A 320 -15.21 -13.97 -43.51
C ILE A 320 -14.40 -13.61 -44.75
N GLN A 321 -14.02 -14.62 -45.52
CA GLN A 321 -13.32 -14.48 -46.79
C GLN A 321 -13.94 -15.38 -47.86
N ILE A 322 -13.91 -14.93 -49.11
CA ILE A 322 -14.27 -15.76 -50.27
C ILE A 322 -13.00 -16.38 -50.86
N GLY A 323 -12.91 -17.70 -50.77
CA GLY A 323 -11.85 -18.51 -51.36
C GLY A 323 -12.03 -18.69 -52.87
N ASP A 324 -11.74 -19.90 -53.36
CA ASP A 324 -11.79 -20.19 -54.79
C ASP A 324 -13.23 -20.19 -55.30
N ILE A 325 -13.42 -19.60 -56.48
CA ILE A 325 -14.66 -19.65 -57.24
C ILE A 325 -14.39 -20.57 -58.43
N THR A 326 -15.18 -21.63 -58.54
CA THR A 326 -15.02 -22.66 -59.60
C THR A 326 -16.28 -22.75 -60.45
N GLY A 327 -16.08 -22.79 -61.76
CA GLY A 327 -17.13 -23.02 -62.74
C GLY A 327 -17.26 -24.51 -63.04
N GLY A 328 -18.37 -24.90 -63.64
CA GLY A 328 -18.58 -26.27 -64.07
C GLY A 328 -19.83 -26.41 -64.91
N LEU A 329 -20.27 -27.66 -65.05
CA LEU A 329 -21.54 -27.94 -65.71
C LEU A 329 -22.67 -27.34 -64.87
N LEU A 330 -23.41 -26.42 -65.46
CA LEU A 330 -24.66 -25.82 -65.01
C LEU A 330 -24.59 -25.00 -63.72
N LYS A 331 -23.43 -24.90 -63.07
CA LYS A 331 -23.30 -24.29 -61.74
C LYS A 331 -21.96 -23.62 -61.52
N VAL A 332 -21.93 -22.77 -60.51
CA VAL A 332 -20.73 -22.20 -59.90
C VAL A 332 -20.69 -22.64 -58.43
N ASN A 333 -19.49 -22.95 -57.94
CA ASN A 333 -19.24 -23.14 -56.52
C ASN A 333 -18.28 -22.06 -56.02
N ALA A 334 -18.43 -21.64 -54.77
CA ALA A 334 -17.47 -20.77 -54.09
C ALA A 334 -17.20 -21.28 -52.68
N VAL A 335 -15.94 -21.23 -52.24
CA VAL A 335 -15.58 -21.53 -50.85
C VAL A 335 -15.72 -20.26 -50.01
N VAL A 336 -16.46 -20.34 -48.90
CA VAL A 336 -16.54 -19.30 -47.88
C VAL A 336 -15.73 -19.77 -46.68
N LYS A 337 -14.73 -19.01 -46.25
CA LYS A 337 -13.86 -19.34 -45.13
C LYS A 337 -14.11 -18.38 -43.97
N ASN A 338 -14.10 -18.89 -42.75
CA ASN A 338 -13.98 -18.09 -41.55
C ASN A 338 -12.54 -18.18 -41.04
N THR A 339 -11.75 -17.12 -41.24
CA THR A 339 -10.37 -17.03 -40.78
C THR A 339 -10.25 -16.34 -39.42
N GLY A 340 -11.37 -15.95 -38.80
CA GLY A 340 -11.40 -15.34 -37.48
C GLY A 340 -11.41 -16.37 -36.35
N SER A 341 -11.28 -15.87 -35.13
CA SER A 341 -11.23 -16.63 -33.87
C SER A 341 -12.63 -16.93 -33.30
N ALA A 342 -13.68 -16.21 -33.73
CA ALA A 342 -15.06 -16.53 -33.39
C ALA A 342 -15.82 -17.22 -34.52
N ALA A 343 -16.78 -18.07 -34.16
CA ALA A 343 -17.72 -18.67 -35.10
C ALA A 343 -18.72 -17.62 -35.63
N VAL A 344 -19.18 -17.81 -36.86
CA VAL A 344 -20.30 -17.03 -37.42
C VAL A 344 -21.53 -17.92 -37.52
N SER A 345 -22.71 -17.37 -37.20
CA SER A 345 -23.99 -18.05 -37.39
C SER A 345 -24.89 -17.28 -38.36
N ASN A 346 -25.78 -18.00 -39.05
CA ASN A 346 -26.76 -17.44 -40.00
C ASN A 346 -26.16 -16.52 -41.08
N LEU A 347 -24.97 -16.86 -41.59
CA LEU A 347 -24.26 -16.07 -42.58
C LEU A 347 -25.01 -16.10 -43.92
N SER A 348 -25.57 -14.96 -44.32
CA SER A 348 -26.22 -14.81 -45.62
C SER A 348 -25.19 -14.69 -46.75
N TRP A 349 -25.48 -15.30 -47.90
CA TRP A 349 -24.61 -15.26 -49.07
C TRP A 349 -25.39 -15.13 -50.39
N SER A 350 -24.71 -14.65 -51.42
CA SER A 350 -25.22 -14.57 -52.79
C SER A 350 -24.14 -14.88 -53.83
N ILE A 351 -24.58 -15.43 -54.96
CA ILE A 351 -23.80 -15.60 -56.20
C ILE A 351 -24.59 -14.89 -57.30
N ASN A 352 -24.01 -13.85 -57.87
CA ASN A 352 -24.61 -12.99 -58.89
C ASN A 352 -23.80 -13.04 -60.18
N LEU A 353 -24.48 -13.16 -61.33
CA LEU A 353 -23.88 -13.12 -62.65
C LEU A 353 -24.21 -11.80 -63.34
N ASN A 354 -23.19 -11.00 -63.61
CA ASN A 354 -23.29 -9.68 -64.21
C ASN A 354 -22.69 -9.67 -65.62
N GLY A 355 -23.52 -9.41 -66.63
CA GLY A 355 -23.12 -9.46 -68.05
C GLY A 355 -23.47 -10.79 -68.72
N GLY A 356 -23.35 -10.82 -70.05
CA GLY A 356 -23.85 -11.91 -70.89
C GLY A 356 -25.39 -11.96 -70.95
N ILE A 357 -25.93 -12.96 -71.62
CA ILE A 357 -27.36 -13.27 -71.66
C ILE A 357 -27.59 -14.46 -70.72
N ILE A 358 -28.05 -14.21 -69.50
CA ILE A 358 -28.36 -15.26 -68.51
C ILE A 358 -29.86 -15.54 -68.53
N LEU A 359 -30.22 -16.74 -68.98
CA LEU A 359 -31.61 -17.22 -69.12
C LEU A 359 -32.15 -17.80 -67.82
N LEU A 360 -31.28 -18.46 -67.02
CA LEU A 360 -31.61 -19.01 -65.70
C LEU A 360 -30.42 -18.84 -64.76
N GLY A 361 -30.69 -18.68 -63.46
CA GLY A 361 -29.67 -18.69 -62.42
C GLY A 361 -28.83 -17.41 -62.31
N LYS A 362 -29.33 -16.27 -62.80
CA LYS A 362 -28.65 -14.97 -62.71
C LYS A 362 -28.25 -14.61 -61.27
N GLU A 363 -29.10 -14.98 -60.31
CA GLU A 363 -28.85 -14.80 -58.89
C GLU A 363 -29.20 -16.10 -58.15
N THR A 364 -28.35 -16.46 -57.20
CA THR A 364 -28.64 -17.46 -56.18
C THR A 364 -28.28 -16.89 -54.82
N THR A 365 -29.20 -16.99 -53.87
CA THR A 365 -28.98 -16.59 -52.47
C THR A 365 -29.20 -17.77 -51.54
N GLY A 366 -28.62 -17.68 -50.35
CA GLY A 366 -28.82 -18.66 -49.29
C GLY A 366 -28.24 -18.19 -47.96
N SER A 367 -28.27 -19.09 -46.98
CA SER A 367 -27.62 -18.91 -45.69
C SER A 367 -26.77 -20.12 -45.34
N ILE A 368 -25.70 -19.89 -44.59
CA ILE A 368 -24.90 -20.92 -43.93
C ILE A 368 -25.26 -20.85 -42.44
N ALA A 369 -25.69 -21.98 -41.87
CA ALA A 369 -26.15 -22.03 -40.49
C ALA A 369 -25.04 -21.64 -39.52
N THR A 370 -23.83 -22.19 -39.68
CA THR A 370 -22.67 -21.86 -38.88
C THR A 370 -21.39 -22.13 -39.66
N ILE A 371 -20.36 -21.29 -39.48
CA ILE A 371 -18.97 -21.61 -39.83
C ILE A 371 -18.14 -21.42 -38.57
N ALA A 372 -17.57 -22.51 -38.03
CA ALA A 372 -16.67 -22.45 -36.89
C ALA A 372 -15.43 -21.59 -37.19
N ALA A 373 -14.74 -21.12 -36.14
CA ALA A 373 -13.44 -20.46 -36.29
C ALA A 373 -12.47 -21.36 -37.05
N GLY A 374 -11.75 -20.81 -38.04
CA GLY A 374 -10.89 -21.57 -38.97
C GLY A 374 -11.62 -22.47 -39.97
N GLY A 375 -12.96 -22.55 -39.91
CA GLY A 375 -13.78 -23.41 -40.76
C GLY A 375 -14.01 -22.86 -42.17
N GLN A 376 -14.58 -23.70 -43.03
CA GLN A 376 -15.01 -23.30 -44.37
C GLN A 376 -16.22 -24.08 -44.84
N GLU A 377 -17.01 -23.48 -45.72
CA GLU A 377 -18.17 -24.09 -46.35
C GLU A 377 -18.16 -23.80 -47.85
N THR A 378 -18.71 -24.73 -48.65
CA THR A 378 -18.87 -24.52 -50.09
C THR A 378 -20.31 -24.15 -50.40
N ILE A 379 -20.50 -22.98 -51.00
CA ILE A 379 -21.79 -22.54 -51.51
C ILE A 379 -21.88 -22.83 -53.01
N THR A 380 -23.08 -23.17 -53.48
CA THR A 380 -23.32 -23.61 -54.85
C THR A 380 -24.51 -22.87 -55.44
N SER A 381 -24.37 -22.38 -56.66
CA SER A 381 -25.47 -21.72 -57.37
C SER A 381 -26.60 -22.70 -57.69
N LYS A 382 -27.79 -22.15 -57.97
CA LYS A 382 -28.83 -22.88 -58.71
C LYS A 382 -28.38 -23.14 -60.15
N LEU A 383 -29.22 -23.84 -60.92
CA LEU A 383 -29.03 -24.08 -62.35
C LEU A 383 -28.79 -22.77 -63.11
N ILE A 384 -27.66 -22.67 -63.79
CA ILE A 384 -27.27 -21.55 -64.65
C ILE A 384 -27.40 -21.98 -66.11
N ILE A 385 -28.13 -21.20 -66.90
CA ILE A 385 -28.18 -21.31 -68.36
C ILE A 385 -27.98 -19.93 -68.97
N GLY A 386 -27.08 -19.80 -69.93
CA GLY A 386 -26.81 -18.51 -70.57
C GLY A 386 -25.69 -18.53 -71.58
N PHE A 387 -25.35 -17.35 -72.11
CA PHE A 387 -24.30 -17.18 -73.11
C PHE A 387 -23.52 -15.88 -72.90
N GLY A 388 -22.20 -15.94 -73.10
CA GLY A 388 -21.34 -14.76 -73.17
C GLY A 388 -20.45 -14.55 -71.95
N LYS A 389 -19.62 -13.50 -72.02
CA LYS A 389 -18.76 -13.09 -70.92
C LYS A 389 -19.60 -12.54 -69.77
N THR A 390 -19.25 -12.94 -68.56
CA THR A 390 -19.95 -12.53 -67.34
C THR A 390 -18.92 -12.33 -66.21
N THR A 391 -19.31 -11.59 -65.19
CA THR A 391 -18.59 -11.51 -63.92
C THR A 391 -19.44 -12.20 -62.86
N ILE A 392 -18.86 -13.18 -62.19
CA ILE A 392 -19.44 -13.81 -61.01
C ILE A 392 -19.06 -12.96 -59.81
N THR A 393 -20.03 -12.37 -59.14
CA THR A 393 -19.88 -11.67 -57.87
C THR A 393 -20.40 -12.57 -56.76
N VAL A 394 -19.53 -12.98 -55.85
CA VAL A 394 -19.88 -13.77 -54.67
C VAL A 394 -19.80 -12.87 -53.45
N THR A 395 -20.86 -12.83 -52.66
CA THR A 395 -20.90 -12.09 -51.38
C THR A 395 -21.28 -13.05 -50.26
N ALA A 396 -20.62 -12.98 -49.11
CA ALA A 396 -20.99 -13.67 -47.87
C ALA A 396 -20.75 -12.75 -46.67
N GLY A 397 -21.83 -12.33 -45.99
CA GLY A 397 -21.75 -11.25 -45.00
C GLY A 397 -21.19 -9.98 -45.63
N THR A 398 -20.10 -9.46 -45.07
CA THR A 398 -19.37 -8.28 -45.59
C THR A 398 -18.32 -8.63 -46.66
N ALA A 399 -17.96 -9.90 -46.82
CA ALA A 399 -16.95 -10.33 -47.77
C ALA A 399 -17.53 -10.39 -49.19
N THR A 400 -16.81 -9.86 -50.18
CA THR A 400 -17.19 -9.92 -51.60
C THR A 400 -15.99 -10.25 -52.48
N LYS A 401 -16.19 -11.07 -53.51
CA LYS A 401 -15.19 -11.40 -54.52
C LYS A 401 -15.81 -11.50 -55.90
N ASP A 402 -15.19 -10.81 -56.84
CA ASP A 402 -15.53 -10.89 -58.27
C ASP A 402 -14.58 -11.84 -59.01
N GLN A 403 -15.12 -12.59 -59.95
CA GLN A 403 -14.37 -13.50 -60.80
C GLN A 403 -14.93 -13.47 -62.23
N ALA A 404 -14.06 -13.18 -63.19
CA ALA A 404 -14.44 -13.23 -64.61
C ALA A 404 -14.78 -14.66 -65.03
N ALA A 405 -15.78 -14.81 -65.88
CA ALA A 405 -16.21 -16.10 -66.42
C ALA A 405 -16.84 -15.97 -67.82
N THR A 406 -17.05 -17.09 -68.49
CA THR A 406 -17.84 -17.21 -69.72
C THR A 406 -18.86 -18.32 -69.56
N VAL A 407 -20.13 -18.03 -69.85
CA VAL A 407 -21.20 -19.04 -69.89
C VAL A 407 -21.38 -19.49 -71.35
N LEU A 408 -21.35 -20.80 -71.58
CA LEU A 408 -21.57 -21.45 -72.88
C LEU A 408 -22.75 -22.42 -72.78
N LEU A 409 -23.96 -21.89 -72.92
CA LEU A 409 -25.25 -22.55 -72.69
C LEU A 409 -25.38 -23.16 -71.29
N ILE A 410 -24.69 -24.29 -71.07
CA ILE A 410 -24.72 -25.08 -69.85
C ILE A 410 -23.37 -25.13 -69.13
N LEU A 411 -22.28 -24.65 -69.73
CA LEU A 411 -20.96 -24.70 -69.09
C LEU A 411 -20.56 -23.31 -68.61
N VAL A 412 -20.20 -23.18 -67.34
CA VAL A 412 -19.58 -21.97 -66.80
C VAL A 412 -18.07 -22.19 -66.75
N LYS A 413 -17.32 -21.43 -67.55
CA LYS A 413 -15.85 -21.46 -67.55
C LYS A 413 -15.32 -20.22 -66.85
N ILE A 414 -14.52 -20.43 -65.80
CA ILE A 414 -13.83 -19.38 -65.06
C ILE A 414 -12.43 -19.17 -65.62
#